data_AF-A0A2Z6RYM5-F1
#
_entry.id   AF-A0A2Z6RYM5-F1
#
_cell.length_a   1.000
_cell.length_b   1.000
_cell.length_c   1.000
_cell.angle_alpha   90.00
_cell.angle_beta   90.00
_cell.angle_gamma   90.00
#
_symmetry.space_group_name_H-M   'P 1'
#
loop_
_entity.id
_entity.type
_entity.pdbx_description
1 polymer ?
#
loop_
_entity_poly.entity_id
_entity_poly.type
_entity_poly.pdbx_seq_one_letter_code
_entity_poly.pdbx_strand_id
1 'polypeptide(L)'
;MHASTEEDAPIIYNAYVKLSDIEEYFAVDNKIAYIEILTRDFRGFMGIDINKEDNEIIVKNSSYKGMLHMVRLFNHKYRSHPFLKIHQKTYFLIDGLRVFSKEFKILNVPNHLSRDTIE
;
A
#
# COMPACT_ATOMS: atom_id res chain seq x y z
N MET A 1 15.22 -9.94 -30.03
CA MET A 1 14.75 -9.94 -28.63
C MET A 1 13.54 -9.03 -28.60
N HIS A 2 12.33 -9.57 -28.51
CA HIS A 2 11.12 -8.76 -28.40
C HIS A 2 11.03 -8.20 -26.98
N ALA A 3 11.03 -6.88 -26.86
CA ALA A 3 10.67 -6.19 -25.63
C ALA A 3 9.20 -6.53 -25.34
N SER A 4 8.94 -7.16 -24.20
CA SER A 4 7.58 -7.38 -23.71
C SER A 4 6.97 -6.03 -23.36
N THR A 5 5.91 -5.66 -24.07
CA THR A 5 5.05 -4.51 -23.78
C THR A 5 4.56 -4.58 -22.33
N GLU A 6 4.64 -3.47 -21.61
CA GLU A 6 4.16 -3.28 -20.23
C GLU A 6 2.64 -3.53 -20.04
N GLU A 7 1.91 -3.82 -21.12
CA GLU A 7 0.46 -4.00 -21.15
C GLU A 7 -0.05 -5.24 -20.37
N ASP A 8 0.81 -6.22 -20.07
CA ASP A 8 0.46 -7.44 -19.32
C ASP A 8 0.82 -7.40 -17.84
N ALA A 9 1.26 -6.25 -17.31
CA ALA A 9 1.55 -6.14 -15.89
C ALA A 9 0.24 -6.33 -15.07
N PRO A 10 0.20 -7.26 -14.11
CA PRO A 10 -0.99 -7.47 -13.30
C PRO A 10 -1.32 -6.20 -12.50
N ILE A 11 -2.61 -5.85 -12.43
CA ILE A 11 -3.07 -4.72 -11.61
C ILE A 11 -2.79 -5.02 -10.14
N ILE A 12 -2.04 -4.14 -9.48
CA ILE A 12 -1.64 -4.28 -8.08
C ILE A 12 -2.24 -3.13 -7.25
N TYR A 13 -2.77 -3.50 -6.08
CA TYR A 13 -3.30 -2.60 -5.08
C TYR A 13 -2.45 -2.66 -3.81
N ASN A 14 -1.91 -1.53 -3.42
CA ASN A 14 -0.93 -1.40 -2.36
C ASN A 14 -1.59 -0.99 -1.05
N ALA A 15 -1.12 -1.60 0.03
CA ALA A 15 -1.23 -1.08 1.38
C ALA A 15 0.18 -0.83 1.91
N TYR A 16 0.30 -0.12 3.03
CA TYR A 16 1.60 0.20 3.60
C TYR A 16 1.61 0.17 5.12
N VAL A 17 2.78 -0.12 5.69
CA VAL A 17 3.09 0.03 7.12
C VAL A 17 4.29 0.98 7.21
N LYS A 18 4.25 1.96 8.11
CA LYS A 18 5.42 2.83 8.30
C LYS A 18 6.52 2.06 9.02
N LEU A 19 7.78 2.25 8.63
CA LEU A 19 8.90 1.59 9.31
C LEU A 19 9.01 2.00 10.80
N SER A 20 8.59 3.22 11.13
CA SER A 20 8.53 3.74 12.51
C SER A 20 7.56 2.98 13.41
N ASP A 21 6.56 2.33 12.81
CA ASP A 21 5.44 1.73 13.53
C ASP A 21 5.72 0.26 13.89
N ILE A 22 6.90 -0.25 13.52
CA ILE A 22 7.38 -1.60 13.79
C ILE A 22 8.55 -1.50 14.78
N GLU A 23 8.28 -1.83 16.04
CA GLU A 23 9.24 -1.71 17.14
C GLU A 23 9.95 -3.04 17.43
N GLU A 24 9.39 -4.17 16.96
CA GLU A 24 9.84 -5.52 17.30
C GLU A 24 11.24 -5.86 16.77
N TYR A 25 11.70 -5.15 15.74
CA TYR A 25 12.97 -5.42 15.07
C TYR A 25 13.73 -4.13 14.75
N PHE A 26 15.06 -4.15 14.87
CA PHE A 26 15.91 -3.02 14.49
C PHE A 26 16.30 -3.04 13.01
N ALA A 27 16.68 -4.22 12.49
CA ALA A 27 17.07 -4.36 11.10
C ALA A 27 15.85 -4.27 10.17
N VAL A 28 15.97 -3.47 9.11
CA VAL A 28 14.91 -3.27 8.11
C VAL A 28 14.48 -4.57 7.46
N ASP A 29 15.42 -5.46 7.12
CA ASP A 29 15.10 -6.75 6.50
C ASP A 29 14.24 -7.64 7.41
N ASN A 30 14.46 -7.60 8.72
CA ASN A 30 13.64 -8.31 9.70
C ASN A 30 12.24 -7.71 9.81
N LYS A 31 12.12 -6.38 9.73
CA LYS A 31 10.81 -5.70 9.68
C LYS A 31 10.03 -6.10 8.43
N ILE A 32 10.69 -6.18 7.28
CA ILE A 32 10.08 -6.62 6.01
C ILE A 32 9.58 -8.07 6.15
N ALA A 33 10.46 -8.99 6.57
CA ALA A 33 10.09 -10.39 6.75
C ALA A 33 8.96 -10.57 7.76
N TYR A 34 8.94 -9.77 8.83
CA TYR A 34 7.87 -9.77 9.82
C TYR A 34 6.53 -9.40 9.18
N ILE A 35 6.45 -8.26 8.49
CA ILE A 35 5.19 -7.83 7.83
C ILE A 35 4.77 -8.83 6.75
N GLU A 36 5.71 -9.41 6.00
CA GLU A 36 5.43 -10.44 5.01
C GLU A 36 4.74 -11.65 5.65
N ILE A 37 5.33 -12.21 6.72
CA ILE A 37 4.75 -13.35 7.46
C ILE A 37 3.35 -13.00 7.96
N LEU A 38 3.13 -11.79 8.47
CA LEU A 38 1.82 -11.39 8.99
C LEU A 38 0.76 -11.19 7.90
N THR A 39 1.17 -10.98 6.64
CA THR A 39 0.26 -10.60 5.55
C THR A 39 0.10 -11.65 4.44
N ARG A 40 1.01 -12.63 4.37
CA ARG A 40 1.08 -13.62 3.29
C ARG A 40 -0.20 -14.45 3.11
N ASP A 41 -0.91 -14.74 4.20
CA ASP A 41 -2.10 -15.60 4.16
C ASP A 41 -3.38 -14.84 3.77
N PHE A 42 -3.32 -13.52 3.59
CA PHE A 42 -4.47 -12.77 3.10
C PHE A 42 -4.71 -13.04 1.60
N ARG A 43 -5.99 -13.22 1.26
CA ARG A 43 -6.41 -13.45 -0.12
C ARG A 43 -5.91 -12.34 -1.05
N GLY A 44 -5.26 -12.76 -2.13
CA GLY A 44 -4.75 -11.86 -3.16
C GLY A 44 -3.40 -11.24 -2.81
N PHE A 45 -2.72 -11.65 -1.73
CA PHE A 45 -1.33 -11.25 -1.47
C PHE A 45 -0.44 -11.55 -2.69
N MET A 46 0.36 -10.57 -3.09
CA MET A 46 1.25 -10.67 -4.26
C MET A 46 2.73 -10.43 -3.91
N GLY A 47 3.03 -10.03 -2.68
CA GLY A 47 4.40 -9.76 -2.25
C GLY A 47 4.51 -8.49 -1.42
N ILE A 48 5.74 -8.19 -1.04
CA ILE A 48 6.12 -7.05 -0.23
C ILE A 48 7.26 -6.29 -0.89
N ASP A 49 7.36 -4.99 -0.62
CA ASP A 49 8.42 -4.13 -1.14
C ASP A 49 8.77 -3.05 -0.13
N ILE A 50 9.91 -2.38 -0.31
CA ILE A 50 10.30 -1.24 0.52
C ILE A 50 10.26 0.06 -0.29
N ASN A 51 9.46 0.99 0.18
CA ASN A 51 9.52 2.37 -0.26
C ASN A 51 10.46 3.16 0.65
N LYS A 52 11.70 3.34 0.19
CA LYS A 52 12.75 4.04 0.93
C LYS A 52 12.51 5.54 1.05
N GLU A 53 11.77 6.14 0.11
CA GLU A 53 11.51 7.58 0.11
C GLU A 53 10.52 7.95 1.21
N ASP A 54 9.41 7.22 1.30
CA ASP A 54 8.37 7.45 2.31
C ASP A 54 8.65 6.71 3.63
N ASN A 55 9.73 5.92 3.72
CA ASN A 55 10.03 5.02 4.84
C ASN A 55 8.84 4.10 5.19
N GLU A 56 8.35 3.39 4.16
CA GLU A 56 7.22 2.49 4.27
C GLU A 56 7.55 1.10 3.71
N ILE A 57 6.92 0.08 4.30
CA ILE A 57 6.87 -1.26 3.75
C ILE A 57 5.54 -1.38 2.99
N ILE A 58 5.61 -1.73 1.70
CA ILE A 58 4.47 -1.85 0.80
C ILE A 58 4.02 -3.30 0.73
N VAL A 59 2.73 -3.56 0.97
CA VAL A 59 2.10 -4.87 0.82
C VAL A 59 1.23 -4.85 -0.44
N LYS A 60 1.56 -5.71 -1.41
CA LYS A 60 0.94 -5.77 -2.74
C LYS A 60 -0.23 -6.77 -2.73
N ASN A 61 -1.37 -6.38 -3.30
CA ASN A 61 -2.55 -7.24 -3.44
C ASN A 61 -3.11 -7.22 -4.87
N SER A 62 -3.60 -8.36 -5.37
CA SER A 62 -4.15 -8.52 -6.71
C SER A 62 -5.55 -7.94 -6.88
N SER A 63 -6.20 -7.48 -5.81
CA SER A 63 -7.55 -6.92 -5.88
C SER A 63 -7.76 -5.80 -4.86
N TYR A 64 -8.47 -4.75 -5.28
CA TYR A 64 -8.78 -3.63 -4.40
C TYR A 64 -9.58 -4.07 -3.17
N LYS A 65 -10.59 -4.94 -3.36
CA LYS A 65 -11.37 -5.50 -2.25
C LYS A 65 -10.52 -6.37 -1.32
N GLY A 66 -9.55 -7.11 -1.86
CA GLY A 66 -8.60 -7.90 -1.08
C GLY A 66 -7.72 -7.01 -0.21
N MET A 67 -7.18 -5.92 -0.78
CA MET A 67 -6.41 -4.92 -0.05
C MET A 67 -7.21 -4.30 1.11
N LEU A 68 -8.44 -3.84 0.84
CA LEU A 68 -9.31 -3.30 1.89
C LEU A 68 -9.61 -4.32 3.00
N HIS A 69 -9.85 -5.58 2.62
CA HIS A 69 -10.16 -6.64 3.57
C HIS A 69 -8.96 -6.98 4.45
N MET A 70 -7.77 -7.10 3.84
CA MET A 70 -6.49 -7.27 4.53
C MET A 70 -6.27 -6.16 5.55
N VAL A 71 -6.39 -4.89 5.13
CA VAL A 71 -6.21 -3.73 6.02
C VAL A 71 -7.13 -3.79 7.24
N ARG A 72 -8.42 -4.08 7.00
CA ARG A 72 -9.41 -4.17 8.07
C ARG A 72 -9.10 -5.30 9.04
N LEU A 73 -8.84 -6.50 8.54
CA LEU A 73 -8.62 -7.68 9.38
C LEU A 73 -7.31 -7.61 10.14
N PHE A 74 -6.24 -7.15 9.50
CA PHE A 74 -4.96 -6.94 10.15
C PHE A 74 -5.10 -5.97 11.33
N ASN A 75 -5.64 -4.77 11.08
CA ASN A 75 -5.79 -3.76 12.14
C ASN A 75 -6.75 -4.20 13.25
N HIS A 76 -7.73 -5.05 12.94
CA HIS A 76 -8.60 -5.64 13.95
C HIS A 76 -7.84 -6.67 14.81
N LYS A 77 -7.05 -7.55 14.18
CA LYS A 77 -6.25 -8.57 14.87
C LYS A 77 -5.19 -7.97 15.79
N TYR A 78 -4.54 -6.89 15.36
CA TYR A 78 -3.47 -6.21 16.11
C TYR A 78 -3.96 -4.98 16.87
N ARG A 79 -5.24 -4.90 17.22
CA ARG A 79 -5.82 -3.73 17.90
C ARG A 79 -5.16 -3.40 19.26
N SER A 80 -4.59 -4.40 19.92
CA SER A 80 -3.83 -4.25 21.17
C SER A 80 -2.42 -3.67 20.97
N HIS A 81 -1.94 -3.61 19.73
CA HIS A 81 -0.65 -3.03 19.33
C HIS A 81 -0.94 -1.72 18.58
N PRO A 82 -1.14 -0.60 19.30
CA PRO A 82 -1.72 0.61 18.73
C PRO A 82 -0.86 1.25 17.63
N PHE A 83 0.45 1.01 17.66
CA PHE A 83 1.42 1.53 16.70
C PHE A 83 1.43 0.71 15.40
N LEU A 84 1.40 -0.62 15.48
CA LEU A 84 1.45 -1.48 14.31
C LEU A 84 0.13 -1.43 13.53
N LYS A 85 0.09 -0.59 12.50
CA LYS A 85 -1.06 -0.44 11.62
C LYS A 85 -0.67 -0.52 10.16
N ILE A 86 -1.53 -1.19 9.40
CA ILE A 86 -1.49 -1.16 7.94
C ILE A 86 -2.50 -0.13 7.43
N HIS A 87 -2.09 0.63 6.43
CA HIS A 87 -2.87 1.71 5.83
C HIS A 87 -3.10 1.39 4.36
N GLN A 88 -4.30 1.64 3.86
CA GLN A 88 -4.58 1.54 2.43
C GLN A 88 -3.92 2.70 1.68
N LYS A 89 -3.34 2.44 0.50
CA LYS A 89 -3.05 3.53 -0.45
C LYS A 89 -4.37 4.00 -1.09
N THR A 90 -4.43 5.29 -1.45
CA THR A 90 -5.63 5.90 -2.01
C THR A 90 -5.69 5.69 -3.53
N TYR A 91 -6.79 5.13 -3.99
CA TYR A 91 -7.06 4.88 -5.41
C TYR A 91 -8.32 5.63 -5.85
N PHE A 92 -8.24 6.31 -6.99
CA PHE A 92 -9.34 7.06 -7.58
C PHE A 92 -9.94 6.30 -8.75
N LEU A 93 -11.26 6.41 -8.94
CA LEU A 93 -11.95 5.81 -10.08
C LEU A 93 -11.99 6.83 -11.21
N ILE A 94 -11.26 6.55 -12.29
CA ILE A 94 -11.18 7.38 -13.49
C ILE A 94 -11.52 6.47 -14.67
N ASP A 95 -12.58 6.80 -15.42
CA ASP A 95 -13.04 6.04 -16.59
C ASP A 95 -13.20 4.52 -16.34
N GLY A 96 -13.64 4.15 -15.14
CA GLY A 96 -13.82 2.76 -14.74
C GLY A 96 -12.56 2.06 -14.25
N LEU A 97 -11.39 2.70 -14.32
CA LEU A 97 -10.10 2.21 -13.84
C LEU A 97 -9.75 2.82 -12.49
N ARG A 98 -9.09 2.02 -11.63
CA ARG A 98 -8.57 2.49 -10.34
C ARG A 98 -7.12 2.91 -10.51
N VAL A 99 -6.84 4.19 -10.31
CA VAL A 99 -5.50 4.77 -10.49
C VAL A 99 -4.97 5.24 -9.13
N PHE A 100 -3.70 4.95 -8.85
CA PHE A 100 -3.07 5.37 -7.59
C PHE A 100 -2.81 6.88 -7.59
N SER A 101 -2.98 7.54 -6.43
CA SER A 101 -2.84 9.00 -6.32
C SER A 101 -1.52 9.58 -6.83
N LYS A 102 -0.41 8.84 -6.72
CA LYS A 102 0.90 9.29 -7.22
C LYS A 102 1.11 9.05 -8.73
N GLU A 103 0.20 8.34 -9.40
CA GLU A 103 0.31 8.01 -10.84
C GLU A 103 -0.39 9.04 -11.75
N PHE A 104 -1.13 10.00 -11.18
CA PHE A 104 -1.79 11.04 -11.95
C PHE A 104 -1.60 12.42 -11.33
N LYS A 105 -1.76 13.45 -12.17
CA LYS A 105 -1.70 14.85 -11.75
C LYS A 105 -3.09 15.47 -11.86
N ILE A 106 -3.57 16.05 -10.77
CA ILE A 106 -4.79 16.87 -10.81
C ILE A 106 -4.39 18.25 -11.34
N LEU A 107 -4.95 18.63 -12.48
CA LEU A 107 -4.77 19.97 -13.06
C LEU A 107 -5.88 20.89 -12.57
N ASN A 108 -5.61 22.20 -12.54
CA ASN A 108 -6.57 23.24 -12.18
C ASN A 108 -7.14 23.10 -10.75
N VAL A 109 -6.34 22.62 -9.79
CA VAL A 109 -6.72 22.61 -8.38
C VAL A 109 -6.97 24.05 -7.91
N PRO A 110 -8.15 24.38 -7.37
CA PRO A 110 -8.42 25.70 -6.85
C PRO A 110 -7.45 26.12 -5.73
N ASN A 111 -6.91 27.34 -5.83
CA ASN A 111 -5.85 27.84 -4.94
C ASN A 111 -6.24 27.91 -3.44
N HIS A 112 -7.52 27.76 -3.11
CA HIS A 112 -8.04 27.83 -1.75
C HIS A 112 -8.08 26.47 -1.04
N LEU A 113 -7.82 25.36 -1.73
CA LEU A 113 -7.76 24.03 -1.13
C LEU A 113 -6.39 23.81 -0.47
N SER A 114 -6.40 23.25 0.75
CA SER A 114 -5.15 22.89 1.44
C SER A 114 -4.57 21.61 0.87
N ARG A 115 -3.25 21.43 1.00
CA ARG A 115 -2.56 20.22 0.55
C ARG A 115 -3.08 18.96 1.23
N ASP A 116 -3.37 19.05 2.52
CA ASP A 116 -3.97 17.98 3.32
C ASP A 116 -5.39 17.58 2.86
N THR A 117 -6.06 18.42 2.07
CA THR A 117 -7.37 18.08 1.47
C THR A 117 -7.21 17.27 0.18
N ILE A 118 -6.04 17.36 -0.45
CA ILE A 118 -5.71 16.76 -1.75
C ILE A 118 -4.98 15.43 -1.57
N GLU A 119 -4.10 15.34 -0.57
CA GLU A 119 -3.29 14.16 -0.20
C GLU A 119 -3.98 13.30 0.86
#